data_AF-X1DHQ6-F1
#
_entry.id   AF-X1DHQ6-F1
#
_cell.length_a   1.000
_cell.length_b   1.000
_cell.length_c   1.000
_cell.angle_alpha   90.00
_cell.angle_beta   90.00
_cell.angle_gamma   90.00
#
_symmetry.space_group_name_H-M   'P 1'
#
loop_
_entity.id
_entity.type
_entity.pdbx_description
1 polymer ?
#
loop_
_entity_poly.entity_id
_entity_poly.type
_entity_poly.pdbx_seq_one_letter_code
_entity_poly.pdbx_strand_id
1 'polypeptide(L)'
;NNATWVIRAYNTIWVRPGVYPEFDLSFPLFCHLIGLGVRGSDTMVEIHPVAGSGPIFTGNSQGTHLANLWLEIEDNDESIIEATNLNTCLIEDCVFSSAGGATGVVGIRTTAAGGGGRSPEIRRCSFETRDANLGHGMYFEGGFLQNARIHDNDIFADAGIYIGVGSSSQTVIQHNRVMAEVGIGIQDTMGLSYIIDNDIYAPADAINHAGGIAHLIRNRIQEGAGAAAWEG
;
A
#
# COMPACT_ATOMS: atom_id res chain seq x y z
N ASN A 1 36.27 -7.49 1.00
CA ASN A 1 35.95 -6.04 1.09
C ASN A 1 34.47 -5.90 1.37
N ASN A 2 34.11 -5.90 2.66
CA ASN A 2 32.73 -5.69 3.10
C ASN A 2 32.48 -4.18 3.13
N ALA A 3 31.98 -3.64 2.01
CA ALA A 3 31.42 -2.31 2.02
C ALA A 3 30.01 -2.42 2.63
N THR A 4 29.90 -2.19 3.92
CA THR A 4 28.60 -1.93 4.57
C THR A 4 28.14 -0.56 4.12
N TRP A 5 27.07 -0.51 3.32
CA TRP A 5 26.41 0.72 2.91
C TRP A 5 25.82 1.40 4.14
N VAL A 6 26.38 2.54 4.57
CA VAL A 6 25.83 3.36 5.66
C VAL A 6 24.99 4.48 5.04
N ILE A 7 23.67 4.35 5.11
CA ILE A 7 22.71 5.38 4.69
C ILE A 7 22.73 6.50 5.75
N ARG A 8 23.02 7.75 5.34
CA ARG A 8 22.99 8.95 6.20
C ARG A 8 21.78 9.84 5.85
N ALA A 9 21.44 10.74 6.77
CA ALA A 9 20.33 11.69 6.64
C ALA A 9 20.39 12.48 5.32
N TYR A 10 19.31 12.42 4.54
CA TYR A 10 19.08 13.06 3.25
C TYR A 10 19.89 12.50 2.07
N ASN A 11 20.14 11.19 2.02
CA ASN A 11 20.68 10.57 0.82
C ASN A 11 19.57 10.24 -0.19
N THR A 12 19.84 10.48 -1.47
CA THR A 12 19.06 9.90 -2.57
C THR A 12 19.86 8.74 -3.17
N ILE A 13 19.24 7.57 -3.22
CA ILE A 13 19.75 6.36 -3.83
C ILE A 13 19.01 6.16 -5.14
N TRP A 14 19.76 6.25 -6.23
CA TRP A 14 19.25 5.97 -7.57
C TRP A 14 19.58 4.53 -7.94
N VAL A 15 18.57 3.71 -8.20
CA VAL A 15 18.73 2.31 -8.57
C VAL A 15 18.57 2.18 -10.07
N ARG A 16 19.46 1.45 -10.75
CA ARG A 16 19.37 1.27 -12.21
C ARG A 16 18.33 0.20 -12.54
N PRO A 17 17.78 0.18 -13.77
CA PRO A 17 16.94 -0.92 -14.24
C PRO A 17 17.59 -2.28 -13.99
N GLY A 18 16.80 -3.23 -13.53
CA GLY A 18 17.26 -4.58 -13.21
C GLY A 18 16.37 -5.25 -12.17
N VAL A 19 16.57 -6.56 -12.01
CA VAL A 19 15.89 -7.39 -11.00
C VAL A 19 16.85 -7.65 -9.84
N TYR A 20 16.42 -7.33 -8.63
CA TYR A 20 17.21 -7.34 -7.41
C TYR A 20 16.60 -8.31 -6.38
N PRO A 21 17.36 -9.26 -5.81
CA PRO A 21 16.84 -10.24 -4.87
C PRO A 21 16.86 -9.75 -3.42
N GLU A 22 16.75 -8.43 -3.20
CA GLU A 22 16.96 -7.80 -1.89
C GLU A 22 15.73 -7.96 -1.00
N PHE A 23 15.95 -8.26 0.28
CA PHE A 23 14.91 -8.46 1.29
C PHE A 23 15.37 -7.95 2.66
N ASP A 24 14.45 -7.82 3.61
CA ASP A 24 14.71 -7.27 4.95
C ASP A 24 15.52 -5.95 4.90
N LEU A 25 15.21 -5.13 3.90
CA LEU A 25 15.78 -3.81 3.78
C LEU A 25 15.17 -2.96 4.89
N SER A 26 15.97 -2.69 5.92
CA SER A 26 15.59 -1.72 6.94
C SER A 26 15.19 -0.42 6.25
N PHE A 27 14.00 0.11 6.58
CA PHE A 27 13.53 1.37 6.00
C PHE A 27 14.60 2.46 6.11
N PRO A 28 15.00 3.06 4.97
CA PRO A 28 16.06 4.05 5.01
C PRO A 28 15.49 5.36 5.58
N LEU A 29 15.90 5.71 6.79
CA LEU A 29 15.43 6.91 7.49
C LEU A 29 15.86 8.17 6.75
N PHE A 30 14.93 9.08 6.48
CA PHE A 30 15.16 10.36 5.79
C PHE A 30 15.93 10.17 4.48
N CYS A 31 15.50 9.22 3.66
CA CYS A 31 16.19 8.81 2.44
C CYS A 31 15.21 8.61 1.31
N HIS A 32 15.67 8.90 0.09
CA HIS A 32 14.93 8.63 -1.13
C HIS A 32 15.54 7.41 -1.83
N LEU A 33 14.74 6.39 -2.10
CA LEU A 33 15.10 5.25 -2.94
C LEU A 33 14.27 5.34 -4.22
N ILE A 34 14.93 5.63 -5.33
CA ILE A 34 14.26 5.95 -6.59
C ILE A 34 14.77 4.99 -7.67
N GLY A 35 13.85 4.20 -8.23
CA GLY A 35 14.12 3.39 -9.41
C GLY A 35 14.27 4.27 -10.65
N LEU A 36 15.36 4.07 -11.39
CA LEU A 36 15.56 4.64 -12.72
C LEU A 36 14.97 3.65 -13.72
N GLY A 37 13.92 4.03 -14.44
CA GLY A 37 13.20 3.13 -15.34
C GLY A 37 11.87 3.73 -15.77
N VAL A 38 11.23 3.14 -16.78
CA VAL A 38 9.86 3.53 -17.15
C VAL A 38 8.89 2.65 -16.38
N ARG A 39 8.01 3.26 -15.58
CA ARG A 39 6.96 2.58 -14.82
C ARG A 39 6.14 1.65 -15.73
N GLY A 40 5.92 0.41 -15.29
CA GLY A 40 5.11 -0.57 -16.01
C GLY A 40 5.77 -1.13 -17.28
N SER A 41 7.09 -0.99 -17.42
CA SER A 41 7.86 -1.58 -18.51
C SER A 41 8.91 -2.57 -17.99
N ASP A 42 9.52 -3.32 -18.91
CA ASP A 42 10.67 -4.20 -18.68
C ASP A 42 11.95 -3.45 -18.25
N THR A 43 11.91 -2.12 -18.20
CA THR A 43 13.00 -1.27 -17.71
C THR A 43 12.77 -0.74 -16.30
N MET A 44 11.66 -1.11 -15.65
CA MET A 44 11.42 -0.73 -14.26
C MET A 44 12.44 -1.43 -13.33
N VAL A 45 12.70 -0.82 -12.17
CA VAL A 45 13.51 -1.46 -11.14
C VAL A 45 12.64 -2.46 -10.38
N GLU A 46 13.03 -3.72 -10.38
CA GLU A 46 12.30 -4.84 -9.79
C GLU A 46 13.04 -5.35 -8.55
N ILE A 47 12.35 -5.49 -7.42
CA ILE A 47 12.87 -6.10 -6.20
C ILE A 47 12.05 -7.35 -5.88
N HIS A 48 12.62 -8.51 -6.19
CA HIS A 48 12.00 -9.84 -6.09
C HIS A 48 12.87 -10.73 -5.19
N PRO A 49 12.66 -10.72 -3.86
CA PRO A 49 13.30 -11.65 -2.95
C PRO A 49 13.14 -13.11 -3.39
N VAL A 50 14.05 -13.95 -2.92
CA VAL A 50 13.86 -15.40 -3.01
C VAL A 50 12.69 -15.79 -2.09
N ALA A 51 11.83 -16.71 -2.53
CA ALA A 51 10.76 -17.26 -1.69
C ALA A 51 11.31 -17.72 -0.31
N GLY A 52 10.58 -17.41 0.76
CA GLY A 52 10.96 -17.65 2.15
C GLY A 52 11.77 -16.53 2.77
N SER A 53 11.98 -15.40 2.09
CA SER A 53 12.78 -14.28 2.61
C SER A 53 11.98 -13.32 3.48
N GLY A 54 10.65 -13.30 3.35
CA GLY A 54 9.79 -12.37 4.08
C GLY A 54 9.66 -11.01 3.38
N PRO A 55 9.29 -9.95 4.12
CA PRO A 55 9.06 -8.63 3.53
C PRO A 55 10.30 -8.01 2.89
N ILE A 56 10.09 -7.18 1.87
CA ILE A 56 11.18 -6.40 1.25
C ILE A 56 11.62 -5.30 2.20
N PHE A 57 10.68 -4.57 2.79
CA PHE A 57 10.97 -3.50 3.74
C PHE A 57 10.35 -3.80 5.10
N THR A 58 11.17 -3.73 6.15
CA THR A 58 10.75 -3.99 7.54
C THR A 58 11.10 -2.85 8.49
N GLY A 59 10.36 -2.75 9.59
CA GLY A 59 10.72 -1.92 10.75
C GLY A 59 10.19 -0.49 10.71
N ASN A 60 10.85 0.42 11.45
CA ASN A 60 10.41 1.81 11.57
C ASN A 60 10.82 2.64 10.36
N SER A 61 9.85 3.32 9.74
CA SER A 61 10.08 4.24 8.65
C SER A 61 9.78 5.68 9.07
N GLN A 62 10.69 6.60 8.73
CA GLN A 62 10.50 8.03 8.94
C GLN A 62 11.13 8.83 7.81
N GLY A 63 10.32 9.69 7.17
CA GLY A 63 10.79 10.58 6.09
C GLY A 63 11.33 9.82 4.88
N THR A 64 10.95 8.56 4.70
CA THR A 64 11.39 7.74 3.58
C THR A 64 10.57 8.09 2.34
N HIS A 65 11.24 8.16 1.20
CA HIS A 65 10.61 8.27 -0.11
C HIS A 65 10.95 7.04 -0.94
N LEU A 66 9.94 6.24 -1.29
CA LEU A 66 10.08 5.14 -2.27
C LEU A 66 9.39 5.56 -3.55
N ALA A 67 10.12 5.52 -4.68
CA ALA A 67 9.57 5.94 -5.96
C ALA A 67 9.94 5.01 -7.11
N ASN A 68 8.97 4.72 -7.98
CA ASN A 68 9.19 4.02 -9.25
C ASN A 68 9.88 2.64 -9.08
N LEU A 69 9.39 1.85 -8.13
CA LEU A 69 9.87 0.49 -7.85
C LEU A 69 8.76 -0.54 -8.10
N TRP A 70 9.11 -1.67 -8.69
CA TRP A 70 8.29 -2.88 -8.70
C TRP A 70 8.73 -3.74 -7.53
N LEU A 71 7.78 -4.02 -6.63
CA LEU A 71 8.00 -4.78 -5.41
C LEU A 71 7.12 -6.03 -5.44
N GLU A 72 7.71 -7.21 -5.37
CA GLU A 72 7.01 -8.47 -5.53
C GLU A 72 7.58 -9.55 -4.61
N ILE A 73 6.70 -10.35 -3.99
CA ILE A 73 7.10 -11.47 -3.12
C ILE A 73 6.31 -12.74 -3.44
N GLU A 74 6.89 -13.90 -3.12
CA GLU A 74 6.31 -15.25 -3.31
C GLU A 74 5.95 -15.91 -1.95
N ASP A 75 5.82 -15.12 -0.89
CA ASP A 75 5.57 -15.60 0.48
C ASP A 75 4.09 -15.49 0.86
N ASN A 76 3.44 -16.63 1.17
CA ASN A 76 2.05 -16.65 1.61
C ASN A 76 1.84 -15.90 2.93
N ASP A 77 0.69 -15.23 3.06
CA ASP A 77 0.26 -14.48 4.26
C ASP A 77 1.24 -13.38 4.74
N GLU A 78 2.23 -13.06 3.91
CA GLU A 78 3.26 -12.06 4.22
C GLU A 78 2.91 -10.68 3.65
N SER A 79 3.68 -9.66 4.00
CA SER A 79 3.55 -8.33 3.40
C SER A 79 4.79 -7.93 2.60
N ILE A 80 4.60 -7.22 1.48
CA ILE A 80 5.69 -6.69 0.67
C ILE A 80 6.43 -5.60 1.45
N ILE A 81 5.66 -4.74 2.12
CA ILE A 81 6.14 -3.75 3.09
C ILE A 81 5.51 -4.04 4.45
N GLU A 82 6.34 -4.33 5.45
CA GLU A 82 5.92 -4.45 6.85
C GLU A 82 6.52 -3.34 7.71
N ALA A 83 5.78 -2.24 7.88
CA ALA A 83 6.25 -1.10 8.66
C ALA A 83 5.74 -1.14 10.09
N THR A 84 6.62 -0.94 11.07
CA THR A 84 6.22 -0.64 12.44
C THR A 84 5.54 0.75 12.51
N ASN A 85 6.07 1.71 11.74
CA ASN A 85 5.49 3.04 11.57
C ASN A 85 5.85 3.59 10.19
N LEU A 86 4.90 4.27 9.54
CA LEU A 86 5.12 5.06 8.33
C LEU A 86 4.95 6.54 8.66
N ASN A 87 6.00 7.16 9.20
CA ASN A 87 5.95 8.55 9.64
C ASN A 87 6.46 9.50 8.55
N THR A 88 5.61 10.39 8.04
CA THR A 88 5.99 11.39 7.03
C THR A 88 6.67 10.78 5.79
N CYS A 89 6.25 9.56 5.42
CA CYS A 89 6.80 8.83 4.28
C CYS A 89 6.03 9.14 3.01
N LEU A 90 6.71 9.12 1.87
CA LEU A 90 6.11 9.19 0.54
C LEU A 90 6.37 7.87 -0.19
N ILE A 91 5.32 7.24 -0.68
CA ILE A 91 5.42 6.06 -1.55
C ILE A 91 4.68 6.42 -2.82
N GLU A 92 5.39 6.52 -3.94
CA GLU A 92 4.77 6.95 -5.19
C GLU A 92 5.22 6.18 -6.42
N ASP A 93 4.31 6.03 -7.38
CA ASP A 93 4.61 5.43 -8.69
C ASP A 93 5.18 3.99 -8.59
N CYS A 94 4.91 3.28 -7.49
CA CYS A 94 5.35 1.91 -7.26
C CYS A 94 4.32 0.87 -7.75
N VAL A 95 4.80 -0.34 -8.04
CA VAL A 95 3.98 -1.52 -8.33
C VAL A 95 4.15 -2.53 -7.20
N PHE A 96 3.06 -3.10 -6.73
CA PHE A 96 3.00 -4.13 -5.68
C PHE A 96 2.29 -5.36 -6.25
N SER A 97 2.92 -6.54 -6.18
CA SER A 97 2.35 -7.78 -6.69
C SER A 97 2.74 -8.98 -5.84
N SER A 98 1.93 -10.03 -5.85
CA SER A 98 2.37 -11.38 -5.46
C SER A 98 2.96 -12.12 -6.67
N ALA A 99 3.79 -13.12 -6.41
CA ALA A 99 4.36 -14.03 -7.39
C ALA A 99 4.10 -15.50 -7.02
N GLY A 100 4.30 -16.40 -7.99
CA GLY A 100 4.33 -17.85 -7.77
C GLY A 100 3.03 -18.43 -7.22
N GLY A 101 1.92 -17.73 -7.40
CA GLY A 101 0.62 -18.10 -6.82
C GLY A 101 0.52 -17.90 -5.30
N ALA A 102 1.39 -17.09 -4.69
CA ALA A 102 1.31 -16.75 -3.28
C ALA A 102 0.00 -16.02 -2.97
N THR A 103 -0.70 -16.48 -1.92
CA THR A 103 -2.00 -15.97 -1.48
C THR A 103 -1.88 -15.25 -0.15
N GLY A 104 -2.83 -14.36 0.15
CA GLY A 104 -2.85 -13.62 1.43
C GLY A 104 -1.79 -12.51 1.52
N VAL A 105 -1.02 -12.28 0.46
CA VAL A 105 0.03 -11.25 0.41
C VAL A 105 -0.56 -9.86 0.62
N VAL A 106 0.02 -9.05 1.49
CA VAL A 106 -0.40 -7.67 1.71
C VAL A 106 0.57 -6.70 1.05
N GLY A 107 0.07 -5.74 0.27
CA GLY A 107 0.93 -4.75 -0.37
C GLY A 107 1.69 -3.89 0.64
N ILE A 108 0.96 -3.17 1.49
CA ILE A 108 1.53 -2.36 2.58
C ILE A 108 0.83 -2.69 3.88
N ARG A 109 1.60 -3.12 4.89
CA ARG A 109 1.12 -3.41 6.24
C ARG A 109 1.77 -2.47 7.25
N THR A 110 1.00 -1.93 8.20
CA THR A 110 1.56 -1.40 9.44
C THR A 110 1.25 -2.29 10.62
N THR A 111 2.20 -2.51 11.53
CA THR A 111 2.02 -3.45 12.65
C THR A 111 1.35 -2.81 13.86
N ALA A 112 0.52 -3.59 14.56
CA ALA A 112 -0.20 -3.14 15.76
C ALA A 112 0.72 -2.59 16.87
N ALA A 113 1.91 -3.16 17.03
CA ALA A 113 2.87 -2.82 18.09
C ALA A 113 3.61 -1.49 17.88
N GLY A 114 3.58 -0.92 16.67
CA GLY A 114 4.50 0.14 16.26
C GLY A 114 4.02 1.58 16.33
N GLY A 115 2.74 1.79 16.66
CA GLY A 115 2.15 3.12 16.71
C GLY A 115 1.56 3.61 15.37
N GLY A 116 1.45 2.75 14.35
CA GLY A 116 0.71 3.00 13.10
C GLY A 116 1.38 3.99 12.13
N GLY A 117 0.63 4.54 11.16
CA GLY A 117 1.11 5.51 10.17
C GLY A 117 0.93 6.97 10.60
N ARG A 118 2.00 7.73 10.76
CA ARG A 118 1.93 9.16 11.11
C ARG A 118 2.12 10.03 9.87
N SER A 119 1.02 10.32 9.19
CA SER A 119 0.99 11.17 7.98
C SER A 119 1.77 10.63 6.77
N PRO A 120 1.63 9.35 6.36
CA PRO A 120 2.16 8.91 5.08
C PRO A 120 1.36 9.49 3.91
N GLU A 121 2.03 9.72 2.78
CA GLU A 121 1.41 9.94 1.47
C GLU A 121 1.72 8.73 0.57
N ILE A 122 0.68 8.07 0.07
CA ILE A 122 0.78 6.91 -0.82
C ILE A 122 -0.03 7.22 -2.07
N ARG A 123 0.64 7.34 -3.21
CA ARG A 123 -0.01 7.85 -4.42
C ARG A 123 0.49 7.29 -5.74
N ARG A 124 -0.40 7.22 -6.73
CA ARG A 124 -0.06 6.73 -8.08
C ARG A 124 0.59 5.35 -8.07
N CYS A 125 0.33 4.54 -7.04
CA CYS A 125 0.80 3.16 -6.99
C CYS A 125 -0.20 2.22 -7.69
N SER A 126 0.31 1.08 -8.16
CA SER A 126 -0.47 -0.02 -8.72
C SER A 126 -0.33 -1.24 -7.81
N PHE A 127 -1.44 -1.79 -7.32
CA PHE A 127 -1.47 -3.05 -6.60
C PHE A 127 -2.10 -4.07 -7.53
N GLU A 128 -1.28 -4.90 -8.15
CA GLU A 128 -1.65 -5.69 -9.32
C GLU A 128 -1.97 -7.14 -8.99
N THR A 129 -2.90 -7.70 -9.75
CA THR A 129 -3.14 -9.14 -9.81
C THR A 129 -2.26 -9.74 -10.89
N ARG A 130 -1.38 -10.67 -10.51
CA ARG A 130 -0.68 -11.57 -11.44
C ARG A 130 -1.31 -12.97 -11.38
N ASP A 131 -0.69 -13.86 -10.61
CA ASP A 131 -1.14 -15.25 -10.46
C ASP A 131 -2.22 -15.39 -9.38
N ALA A 132 -2.22 -14.49 -8.41
CA ALA A 132 -3.20 -14.37 -7.34
C ALA A 132 -3.38 -12.90 -6.98
N ASN A 133 -4.52 -12.57 -6.37
CA ASN A 133 -4.71 -11.25 -5.78
C ASN A 133 -3.85 -11.09 -4.52
N LEU A 134 -3.52 -9.85 -4.20
CA LEU A 134 -3.12 -9.51 -2.83
C LEU A 134 -4.28 -9.78 -1.88
N GLY A 135 -4.03 -10.32 -0.70
CA GLY A 135 -5.02 -10.45 0.36
C GLY A 135 -5.55 -9.08 0.80
N HIS A 136 -4.66 -8.08 0.90
CA HIS A 136 -5.03 -6.67 1.02
C HIS A 136 -4.11 -5.78 0.19
N GLY A 137 -4.66 -4.73 -0.42
CA GLY A 137 -3.84 -3.67 -1.00
C GLY A 137 -3.05 -2.93 0.09
N MET A 138 -3.78 -2.38 1.05
CA MET A 138 -3.19 -1.69 2.21
C MET A 138 -3.89 -2.08 3.50
N TYR A 139 -3.12 -2.40 4.53
CA TYR A 139 -3.61 -2.90 5.80
C TYR A 139 -2.94 -2.16 6.95
N PHE A 140 -3.60 -1.11 7.44
CA PHE A 140 -3.06 -0.24 8.48
C PHE A 140 -3.56 -0.67 9.87
N GLU A 141 -2.70 -1.36 10.62
CA GLU A 141 -2.90 -1.61 12.05
C GLU A 141 -2.03 -0.69 12.92
N GLY A 142 -2.40 -0.60 14.20
CA GLY A 142 -1.63 0.14 15.21
C GLY A 142 -2.37 1.30 15.85
N GLY A 143 -1.61 2.15 16.53
CA GLY A 143 -2.18 3.21 17.36
C GLY A 143 -2.82 4.36 16.57
N PHE A 144 -2.27 4.71 15.39
CA PHE A 144 -2.61 5.95 14.70
C PHE A 144 -2.54 5.82 13.17
N LEU A 145 -3.49 6.46 12.46
CA LEU A 145 -3.37 6.79 11.04
C LEU A 145 -3.84 8.24 10.86
N GLN A 146 -2.95 9.18 11.16
CA GLN A 146 -3.30 10.60 11.27
C GLN A 146 -2.77 11.37 10.07
N ASN A 147 -3.57 12.27 9.51
CA ASN A 147 -3.19 13.13 8.39
C ASN A 147 -2.58 12.38 7.19
N ALA A 148 -2.94 11.10 7.03
CA ALA A 148 -2.46 10.32 5.89
C ALA A 148 -3.16 10.79 4.60
N ARG A 149 -2.48 10.61 3.47
CA ARG A 149 -2.98 10.91 2.13
C ARG A 149 -2.83 9.66 1.28
N ILE A 150 -3.94 9.03 0.93
CA ILE A 150 -3.94 7.82 0.10
C ILE A 150 -4.74 8.16 -1.15
N HIS A 151 -4.06 8.38 -2.28
CA HIS A 151 -4.76 8.90 -3.44
C HIS A 151 -4.19 8.53 -4.80
N ASP A 152 -5.04 8.54 -5.83
CA ASP A 152 -4.66 8.22 -7.21
C ASP A 152 -4.03 6.82 -7.36
N ASN A 153 -4.37 5.86 -6.49
CA ASN A 153 -3.87 4.49 -6.58
C ASN A 153 -4.86 3.58 -7.31
N ASP A 154 -4.35 2.60 -8.05
CA ASP A 154 -5.11 1.48 -8.58
C ASP A 154 -4.88 0.26 -7.68
N ILE A 155 -5.94 -0.27 -7.07
CA ILE A 155 -5.86 -1.34 -6.07
C ILE A 155 -6.70 -2.53 -6.50
N PHE A 156 -6.04 -3.63 -6.88
CA PHE A 156 -6.66 -4.93 -7.16
C PHE A 156 -6.24 -5.92 -6.09
N ALA A 157 -7.19 -6.41 -5.30
CA ALA A 157 -6.93 -7.25 -4.14
C ALA A 157 -8.20 -8.01 -3.72
N ASP A 158 -8.06 -8.99 -2.84
CA ASP A 158 -9.20 -9.64 -2.20
C ASP A 158 -9.96 -8.64 -1.31
N ALA A 159 -9.25 -7.78 -0.57
CA ALA A 159 -9.78 -6.62 0.13
C ALA A 159 -8.93 -5.37 -0.14
N GLY A 160 -9.54 -4.18 -0.19
CA GLY A 160 -8.83 -2.97 -0.62
C GLY A 160 -7.97 -2.34 0.47
N ILE A 161 -8.53 -1.34 1.15
CA ILE A 161 -7.85 -0.56 2.19
C ILE A 161 -8.50 -0.84 3.53
N TYR A 162 -7.74 -1.38 4.47
CA TYR A 162 -8.16 -1.56 5.85
C TYR A 162 -7.47 -0.57 6.78
N ILE A 163 -8.24 0.05 7.66
CA ILE A 163 -7.80 0.97 8.71
C ILE A 163 -8.40 0.48 10.03
N GLY A 164 -7.60 -0.28 10.78
CA GLY A 164 -7.97 -0.87 12.07
C GLY A 164 -7.46 -0.10 13.29
N VAL A 165 -6.99 1.13 13.11
CA VAL A 165 -6.24 1.87 14.13
C VAL A 165 -7.14 2.54 15.17
N GLY A 166 -6.72 2.60 16.44
CA GLY A 166 -7.51 3.21 17.52
C GLY A 166 -7.66 4.74 17.45
N SER A 167 -6.90 5.42 16.59
CA SER A 167 -7.03 6.86 16.31
C SER A 167 -6.57 7.18 14.88
N SER A 168 -7.45 6.95 13.90
CA SER A 168 -7.34 7.60 12.60
C SER A 168 -7.94 8.99 12.72
N SER A 169 -7.27 10.03 12.22
CA SER A 169 -7.88 11.36 12.19
C SER A 169 -7.37 12.15 11.00
N GLN A 170 -8.28 12.79 10.28
CA GLN A 170 -7.96 13.64 9.13
C GLN A 170 -7.19 12.93 8.00
N THR A 171 -7.28 11.61 7.96
CA THR A 171 -6.81 10.81 6.82
C THR A 171 -7.72 11.06 5.64
N VAL A 172 -7.14 11.24 4.45
CA VAL A 172 -7.89 11.47 3.21
C VAL A 172 -7.58 10.33 2.26
N ILE A 173 -8.63 9.66 1.80
CA ILE A 173 -8.60 8.58 0.83
C ILE A 173 -9.38 9.07 -0.39
N GLN A 174 -8.69 9.40 -1.48
CA GLN A 174 -9.34 10.06 -2.61
C GLN A 174 -8.85 9.61 -3.98
N HIS A 175 -9.71 9.66 -4.99
CA HIS A 175 -9.33 9.35 -6.39
C HIS A 175 -8.66 7.99 -6.57
N ASN A 176 -8.85 7.05 -5.65
CA ASN A 176 -8.37 5.69 -5.83
C ASN A 176 -9.40 4.90 -6.63
N ARG A 177 -8.91 3.94 -7.41
CA ARG A 177 -9.70 2.85 -7.97
C ARG A 177 -9.45 1.62 -7.12
N VAL A 178 -10.49 1.09 -6.48
CA VAL A 178 -10.39 -0.08 -5.60
C VAL A 178 -11.29 -1.18 -6.15
N MET A 179 -10.70 -2.32 -6.48
CA MET A 179 -11.41 -3.54 -6.87
C MET A 179 -11.12 -4.63 -5.84
N ALA A 180 -12.03 -4.76 -4.88
CA ALA A 180 -12.03 -5.85 -3.91
C ALA A 180 -12.83 -7.04 -4.47
N GLU A 181 -12.22 -8.21 -4.57
CA GLU A 181 -12.91 -9.40 -5.11
C GLU A 181 -13.72 -10.17 -4.07
N VAL A 182 -13.32 -10.13 -2.80
CA VAL A 182 -13.91 -10.96 -1.73
C VAL A 182 -14.38 -10.13 -0.54
N GLY A 183 -13.55 -9.20 -0.07
CA GLY A 183 -13.76 -8.40 1.13
C GLY A 183 -14.31 -7.00 0.86
N ILE A 184 -14.08 -6.12 1.83
CA ILE A 184 -14.50 -4.72 1.79
C ILE A 184 -13.53 -3.91 0.91
N GLY A 185 -14.07 -2.96 0.15
CA GLY A 185 -13.27 -2.00 -0.62
C GLY A 185 -12.45 -1.08 0.29
N ILE A 186 -13.12 -0.28 1.11
CA ILE A 186 -12.48 0.57 2.12
C ILE A 186 -13.14 0.37 3.48
N GLN A 187 -12.37 -0.13 4.45
CA GLN A 187 -12.79 -0.33 5.83
C GLN A 187 -12.08 0.66 6.75
N ASP A 188 -12.80 1.67 7.22
CA ASP A 188 -12.37 2.59 8.28
C ASP A 188 -13.15 2.30 9.56
N THR A 189 -12.53 1.56 10.48
CA THR A 189 -13.19 1.08 11.70
C THR A 189 -13.47 2.18 12.73
N MET A 190 -12.94 3.39 12.53
CA MET A 190 -13.15 4.53 13.43
C MET A 190 -14.08 5.58 12.84
N GLY A 191 -14.23 5.63 11.51
CA GLY A 191 -15.14 6.58 10.86
C GLY A 191 -14.65 8.04 10.92
N LEU A 192 -13.34 8.26 10.82
CA LEU A 192 -12.72 9.59 10.99
C LEU A 192 -11.92 10.04 9.76
N SER A 193 -11.83 9.19 8.74
CA SER A 193 -11.22 9.52 7.45
C SER A 193 -12.18 10.26 6.53
N TYR A 194 -11.66 11.00 5.57
CA TYR A 194 -12.40 11.55 4.44
C TYR A 194 -12.24 10.62 3.25
N ILE A 195 -13.34 10.11 2.72
CA ILE A 195 -13.36 9.18 1.59
C ILE A 195 -14.05 9.88 0.43
N ILE A 196 -13.27 10.33 -0.57
CA ILE A 196 -13.71 11.33 -1.55
C ILE A 196 -13.42 10.87 -2.98
N ASP A 197 -14.41 10.94 -3.88
CA ASP A 197 -14.23 10.74 -5.33
C ASP A 197 -13.47 9.42 -5.68
N ASN A 198 -13.67 8.34 -4.93
CA ASN A 198 -13.08 7.03 -5.26
C ASN A 198 -14.02 6.21 -6.14
N ASP A 199 -13.45 5.36 -7.01
CA ASP A 199 -14.16 4.34 -7.77
C ASP A 199 -13.97 2.98 -7.08
N ILE A 200 -15.02 2.45 -6.45
CA ILE A 200 -14.92 1.25 -5.60
C ILE A 200 -15.85 0.16 -6.10
N TYR A 201 -15.28 -1.01 -6.36
CA TYR A 201 -15.98 -2.26 -6.59
C TYR A 201 -15.70 -3.22 -5.42
N ALA A 202 -16.75 -3.84 -4.89
CA ALA A 202 -16.66 -4.91 -3.89
C ALA A 202 -17.85 -5.88 -4.03
N PRO A 203 -17.75 -7.15 -3.62
CA PRO A 203 -18.90 -8.05 -3.64
C PRO A 203 -20.02 -7.59 -2.68
N ALA A 204 -19.64 -7.02 -1.53
CA ALA A 204 -20.51 -6.39 -0.55
C ALA A 204 -19.72 -5.32 0.23
N ASP A 205 -20.43 -4.38 0.86
CA ASP A 205 -19.87 -3.38 1.77
C ASP A 205 -18.66 -2.63 1.17
N ALA A 206 -18.84 -1.96 0.05
CA ALA A 206 -17.76 -1.26 -0.66
C ALA A 206 -17.04 -0.23 0.22
N ILE A 207 -17.79 0.44 1.11
CA ILE A 207 -17.25 1.28 2.16
C ILE A 207 -17.90 0.90 3.49
N ASN A 208 -17.09 0.51 4.48
CA ASN A 208 -17.49 0.45 5.87
C ASN A 208 -16.78 1.55 6.66
N HIS A 209 -17.55 2.55 7.11
CA HIS A 209 -17.02 3.75 7.79
C HIS A 209 -17.49 3.87 9.25
N ALA A 210 -17.78 2.73 9.91
CA ALA A 210 -18.08 2.60 11.35
C ALA A 210 -19.11 3.59 11.95
N GLY A 211 -20.01 4.16 11.14
CA GLY A 211 -20.98 5.15 11.58
C GLY A 211 -20.39 6.51 11.97
N GLY A 212 -19.16 6.80 11.55
CA GLY A 212 -18.50 8.09 11.73
C GLY A 212 -19.19 9.26 11.03
N ILE A 213 -18.69 10.48 11.24
CA ILE A 213 -19.24 11.69 10.60
C ILE A 213 -19.20 11.49 9.08
N ALA A 214 -20.26 11.90 8.38
CA ALA A 214 -20.39 11.71 6.93
C ALA A 214 -19.32 12.49 6.16
N HIS A 215 -18.14 11.89 5.98
CA HIS A 215 -17.05 12.37 5.14
C HIS A 215 -16.93 11.52 3.85
N LEU A 216 -18.02 10.87 3.46
CA LEU A 216 -18.16 10.11 2.23
C LEU A 216 -18.68 11.04 1.13
N ILE A 217 -17.83 11.49 0.23
CA ILE A 217 -18.16 12.53 -0.75
C ILE A 217 -17.93 11.99 -2.15
N ARG A 218 -18.98 11.94 -2.99
CA ARG A 218 -18.86 11.69 -4.43
C ARG A 218 -18.14 10.38 -4.83
N ASN A 219 -18.14 9.38 -3.96
CA ASN A 219 -17.63 8.05 -4.31
C ASN A 219 -18.58 7.36 -5.29
N ARG A 220 -18.02 6.68 -6.28
CA ARG A 220 -18.73 5.78 -7.16
C ARG A 220 -18.58 4.37 -6.61
N ILE A 221 -19.69 3.71 -6.33
CA ILE A 221 -19.73 2.40 -5.68
C ILE A 221 -20.44 1.41 -6.58
N GLN A 222 -19.85 0.24 -6.77
CA GLN A 222 -20.49 -0.93 -7.34
C GLN A 222 -20.36 -2.10 -6.37
N GLU A 223 -21.50 -2.57 -5.88
CA GLU A 223 -21.57 -3.76 -5.04
C GLU A 223 -22.13 -4.94 -5.85
N GLY A 224 -21.57 -6.14 -5.67
CA GLY A 224 -21.95 -7.35 -6.42
C GLY A 224 -23.45 -7.70 -6.32
N ALA A 225 -24.11 -7.36 -5.21
CA ALA A 225 -25.56 -7.53 -5.04
C ALA A 225 -26.42 -6.39 -5.64
N GLY A 226 -25.80 -5.34 -6.18
CA GLY A 226 -26.46 -4.12 -6.67
C GLY A 226 -26.07 -3.75 -8.11
N ALA A 227 -25.58 -4.70 -8.92
CA ALA A 227 -25.22 -4.49 -10.32
C ALA A 227 -26.45 -4.21 -11.22
N ALA A 228 -27.19 -3.14 -10.93
CA ALA A 228 -27.95 -2.43 -11.93
C ALA A 228 -26.94 -1.68 -12.82
N ALA A 229 -27.06 -1.94 -14.11
CA ALA A 229 -26.26 -1.40 -15.19
C ALA A 229 -25.81 0.06 -14.98
N TRP A 230 -24.55 0.33 -15.32
CA TRP A 230 -24.12 1.66 -15.67
C TRP A 230 -24.98 2.20 -16.83
N GLU A 231 -25.62 3.34 -16.64
CA GLU A 231 -26.02 4.22 -17.74
C GLU A 231 -25.27 5.56 -17.60
N GLY A 232 -24.61 5.97 -18.69
CA GLY A 232 -24.38 7.38 -19.06
C GLY A 232 -23.13 8.05 -18.51
#